data_AF-A0AA37TQ13-F1
#
_entry.id   AF-A0AA37TQ13-F1
#
_cell.length_a   1.000
_cell.length_b   1.000
_cell.length_c   1.000
_cell.angle_alpha   90.00
_cell.angle_beta   90.00
_cell.angle_gamma   90.00
#
_symmetry.space_group_name_H-M   'P 1'
#
loop_
_entity.id
_entity.type
_entity.pdbx_description
1 polymer ?
#
loop_
_entity_poly.entity_id
_entity_poly.type
_entity_poly.pdbx_seq_one_letter_code
_entity_poly.pdbx_strand_id
1 'polypeptide(L)' 'MFALPPDVPDTGDLQPLSDAIDALCEILEGDREDVIEGLAEVIRKRAEFERCRQDLSHDC' A
#
# COMPACT_ATOMS: atom_id res chain seq x y z
N MET A 1 34.73 6.48 -11.49
CA MET A 1 33.48 7.17 -11.12
C MET A 1 32.58 6.12 -10.51
N PHE A 2 32.47 6.07 -9.18
CA PHE A 2 31.52 5.18 -8.52
C PHE A 2 30.18 5.94 -8.49
N ALA A 3 29.21 5.45 -9.26
CA ALA A 3 27.85 5.98 -9.23
C ALA A 3 27.26 5.67 -7.85
N LEU A 4 26.79 6.71 -7.15
CA LEU A 4 26.00 6.52 -5.93
C LEU A 4 24.75 5.70 -6.30
N PRO A 5 24.39 4.69 -5.48
CA PRO A 5 23.12 3.99 -5.68
C PRO A 5 21.98 5.03 -5.67
N PRO A 6 20.93 4.82 -6.47
CA PRO A 6 19.79 5.74 -6.50
C PRO A 6 19.28 5.96 -5.08
N ASP A 7 19.06 7.22 -4.74
CA ASP A 7 18.51 7.65 -3.46
C ASP A 7 17.23 6.83 -3.21
N VAL A 8 17.25 6.01 -2.15
CA VAL A 8 16.06 5.26 -1.75
C VAL A 8 15.03 6.33 -1.37
N PRO A 9 13.80 6.30 -1.92
CA PRO A 9 12.81 7.31 -1.61
C PRO A 9 12.66 7.39 -0.09
N ASP A 10 12.89 8.57 0.47
CA ASP A 10 12.70 8.83 1.90
C ASP A 10 11.24 8.49 2.23
N THR A 11 11.08 7.38 2.94
CA THR A 11 9.77 6.82 3.27
C THR A 11 9.19 7.50 4.51
N GLY A 12 9.94 8.45 5.09
CA GLY A 12 9.57 9.12 6.32
C GLY A 12 9.44 8.14 7.48
N ASP A 13 8.74 8.58 8.53
CA ASP A 13 8.46 7.72 9.68
C ASP A 13 7.35 6.71 9.35
N LEU A 14 7.70 5.43 9.33
CA LEU A 14 6.78 4.30 9.10
C LEU A 14 6.16 3.76 10.39
N GLN A 15 6.55 4.27 11.56
CA GLN A 15 6.01 3.84 12.84
C GLN A 15 4.47 3.92 12.89
N PRO A 16 3.81 5.00 12.41
CA PRO A 16 2.34 5.08 12.44
C PRO A 16 1.66 3.99 11.61
N LEU A 17 2.29 3.58 10.50
CA LEU A 17 1.76 2.50 9.66
C LEU A 17 1.94 1.14 10.36
N SER A 18 3.08 0.92 11.01
CA SER A 18 3.31 -0.29 11.81
C SER A 18 2.27 -0.41 12.92
N ASP A 19 2.06 0.65 13.69
CA ASP A 19 1.12 0.67 14.82
C ASP A 19 -0.32 0.38 14.35
N ALA A 20 -0.70 0.92 13.18
CA ALA A 20 -2.01 0.65 12.58
C ALA A 20 -2.16 -0.81 12.13
N ILE A 21 -1.10 -1.42 11.58
CA ILE A 21 -1.11 -2.85 11.21
C ILE A 21 -1.23 -3.72 12.45
N ASP A 22 -0.50 -3.40 13.53
CA ASP A 22 -0.56 -4.16 14.79
C ASP A 22 -1.97 -4.12 15.40
N ALA A 23 -2.61 -2.94 15.44
CA ALA A 23 -4.00 -2.82 15.87
C ALA A 23 -4.98 -3.62 14.98
N LEU A 24 -4.74 -3.69 13.67
CA LEU A 24 -5.57 -4.50 12.76
C LEU A 24 -5.37 -6.00 13.00
N CYS A 25 -4.16 -6.45 13.29
CA CYS A 25 -3.89 -7.84 13.64
C CYS A 25 -4.66 -8.24 14.91
N GLU A 26 -4.69 -7.38 15.93
CA GLU A 26 -5.47 -7.59 17.15
C GLU A 26 -6.98 -7.67 16.89
N ILE A 27 -7.52 -6.79 16.05
CA ILE A 27 -8.96 -6.77 15.71
C ILE A 27 -9.38 -7.99 14.89
N LEU A 28 -8.53 -8.42 13.97
CA LEU A 28 -8.84 -9.49 13.03
C LEU A 28 -8.46 -10.87 13.56
N GLU A 29 -7.80 -10.95 14.72
CA GLU A 29 -7.19 -12.17 15.25
C GLU A 29 -6.31 -12.88 14.20
N GLY A 30 -5.63 -12.09 13.37
CA GLY A 30 -4.89 -12.55 12.20
C GLY A 30 -3.40 -12.27 12.29
N ASP A 31 -2.62 -13.07 11.56
CA ASP A 31 -1.18 -12.89 11.46
C ASP A 31 -0.83 -11.67 10.60
N ARG A 32 0.28 -11.02 10.96
CA ARG A 32 0.74 -9.78 10.33
C ARG A 32 0.95 -9.90 8.83
N GLU A 33 1.41 -11.06 8.37
CA GLU A 33 1.62 -11.33 6.94
C GLU A 33 0.30 -11.29 6.15
N ASP A 34 -0.73 -12.00 6.63
CA ASP A 34 -2.04 -12.06 6.00
C ASP A 34 -2.72 -10.69 5.96
N VAL A 35 -2.59 -9.89 7.03
CA VAL A 35 -3.13 -8.52 7.10
C VAL A 35 -2.45 -7.62 6.06
N ILE A 36 -1.13 -7.69 5.95
CA ILE A 36 -0.38 -6.90 4.97
C ILE A 36 -0.73 -7.31 3.54
N GLU A 37 -0.81 -8.62 3.27
CA GLU A 37 -1.18 -9.12 1.94
C GLU A 37 -2.60 -8.68 1.55
N GLY A 38 -3.56 -8.80 2.47
CA GLY A 38 -4.92 -8.33 2.26
C GLY A 38 -5.01 -6.83 2.00
N LEU A 39 -4.29 -6.01 2.77
CA LEU A 39 -4.21 -4.57 2.54
C LEU A 39 -3.61 -4.23 1.17
N ALA A 40 -2.55 -4.93 0.76
CA ALA A 40 -1.94 -4.75 -0.55
C ALA A 40 -2.92 -5.09 -1.69
N GLU A 41 -3.71 -6.16 -1.53
CA GLU A 41 -4.75 -6.52 -2.49
C GLU A 41 -5.86 -5.47 -2.58
N VAL A 42 -6.33 -4.94 -1.44
CA VAL A 42 -7.32 -3.85 -1.40
C VAL A 42 -6.82 -2.62 -2.14
N ILE A 43 -5.56 -2.23 -1.94
CA ILE A 43 -4.94 -1.09 -2.62
C ILE A 43 -4.87 -1.35 -4.13
N ARG A 44 -4.44 -2.55 -4.56
CA ARG A 44 -4.39 -2.92 -5.99
C ARG A 44 -5.77 -2.81 -6.65
N LYS A 45 -6.80 -3.42 -6.06
CA LYS A 45 -8.19 -3.36 -6.58
C LYS A 45 -8.73 -1.94 -6.64
N ARG A 46 -8.41 -1.09 -5.66
CA ARG A 46 -8.80 0.33 -5.70
C ARG A 46 -8.11 1.08 -6.82
N ALA A 47 -6.82 0.84 -7.05
CA ALA A 47 -6.09 1.45 -8.15
C ALA A 47 -6.63 1.01 -9.51
N GLU A 48 -6.96 -0.27 -9.68
CA GLU A 48 -7.61 -0.81 -10.88
C GLU A 48 -8.99 -0.18 -11.10
N PHE A 49 -9.82 -0.12 -10.07
CA PHE A 49 -11.14 0.52 -10.15
C PHE A 49 -11.04 1.99 -10.57
N GLU A 50 -10.11 2.74 -9.96
CA GLU A 50 -9.90 4.15 -10.25
C GLU A 50 -9.42 4.37 -11.69
N ARG A 51 -8.56 3.49 -12.22
CA ARG A 51 -8.16 3.51 -13.63
C ARG A 51 -9.35 3.26 -14.56
N CYS A 52 -10.12 2.20 -14.32
CA CYS A 52 -11.30 1.92 -15.13
C CYS A 52 -12.32 3.07 -15.10
N ARG A 53 -12.48 3.71 -13.94
CA ARG A 53 -13.36 4.88 -13.78
C ARG A 53 -12.87 6.07 -14.60
N GLN A 54 -11.55 6.32 -14.60
CA GLN A 54 -10.95 7.39 -15.39
C GLN A 54 -11.11 7.13 -16.90
N ASP A 55 -10.85 5.91 -17.35
CA ASP A 55 -11.01 5.51 -18.76
C ASP A 55 -12.46 5.74 -19.23
N LEU A 56 -13.45 5.26 -18.46
CA LEU A 56 -14.88 5.48 -18.75
C LEU A 56 -15.27 6.96 -18.77
N SER A 57 -14.61 7.80 -17.97
CA SER A 57 -14.88 9.24 -17.95
C SER A 57 -14.21 10.01 -19.09
N HIS A 58 -13.17 9.44 -19.71
CA HIS A 58 -12.42 10.05 -20.81
C HIS A 58 -13.00 9.72 -22.19
N ASP A 59 -13.79 8.65 -22.30
CA ASP A 59 -14.47 8.21 -23.52
C ASP A 59 -15.82 8.92 -23.78
N CYS A 60 -16.11 10.04 -23.11
CA CYS A 60 -17.31 10.87 -23.30
C CYS A 60 -17.01 12.22 -23.97
#